data_AF-A0A1F8GRU7-F1
#
_entry.id   AF-A0A1F8GRU7-F1
#
_cell.length_a   1.000
_cell.length_b   1.000
_cell.length_c   1.000
_cell.angle_alpha   90.00
_cell.angle_beta   90.00
_cell.angle_gamma   90.00
#
_symmetry.space_group_name_H-M   'P 1'
#
loop_
_entity.id
_entity.type
_entity.pdbx_description
1 polymer ?
#
loop_
_entity_poly.entity_id
_entity_poly.type
_entity_poly.pdbx_seq_one_letter_code
_entity_poly.pdbx_strand_id
1 'polypeptide(L)'
;MNSLNTKERGAILVYAVLMLGSILAITLSLAAIFVPKIRSISNAGAGSVGAIYAADSALEWCIYTNRGNPALAQPMMSNGATYTLSSNCAPTDQPFTARAVGTYRGVSRSLEVSNQ
;
A
#
# COMPACT_ATOMS: atom_id res chain seq x y z
N MET A 1 -57.16 24.67 -35.95
CA MET A 1 -55.85 24.04 -35.72
C MET A 1 -55.35 24.42 -34.33
N ASN A 2 -54.92 23.41 -33.56
CA ASN A 2 -53.96 23.46 -32.45
C ASN A 2 -54.38 24.14 -31.12
N SER A 3 -54.99 23.35 -30.23
CA SER A 3 -55.08 23.63 -28.77
C SER A 3 -54.64 22.40 -27.96
N LEU A 4 -53.41 21.93 -28.21
CA LEU A 4 -52.79 20.80 -27.49
C LEU A 4 -51.30 21.10 -27.28
N ASN A 5 -50.92 22.07 -26.45
CA ASN A 5 -49.47 22.27 -26.19
C ASN A 5 -49.06 22.99 -24.88
N THR A 6 -49.89 22.98 -23.83
CA THR A 6 -49.51 23.56 -22.52
C THR A 6 -49.28 22.52 -21.42
N LYS A 7 -49.91 21.34 -21.50
CA LYS A 7 -49.69 20.24 -20.53
C LYS A 7 -48.30 19.57 -20.68
N GLU A 8 -47.78 19.49 -21.90
CA GLU A 8 -46.48 18.87 -22.22
C GLU A 8 -45.28 19.62 -21.59
N ARG A 9 -45.39 20.95 -21.43
CA ARG A 9 -44.29 21.81 -20.93
C ARG A 9 -43.95 21.61 -19.45
N GLY A 10 -44.89 21.15 -18.63
CA GLY A 10 -44.63 20.86 -17.21
C GLY A 10 -43.93 19.51 -17.00
N ALA A 11 -44.26 18.53 -17.84
CA ALA A 11 -43.73 17.17 -17.73
C ALA A 11 -42.22 17.10 -18.02
N ILE A 12 -41.70 17.95 -18.91
CA ILE A 12 -40.27 17.94 -19.27
C ILE A 12 -39.37 18.42 -18.12
N LEU A 13 -39.85 19.34 -17.28
CA LEU A 13 -39.14 19.79 -16.10
C LEU A 13 -39.02 18.68 -15.05
N VAL A 14 -40.11 17.94 -14.83
CA VAL A 14 -40.11 16.79 -13.91
C VAL A 14 -39.16 15.71 -14.41
N TYR A 15 -39.16 15.44 -15.72
CA TYR A 15 -38.25 14.47 -16.33
C TYR A 15 -36.78 14.87 -16.19
N ALA A 16 -36.46 16.14 -16.40
CA ALA A 16 -35.10 16.67 -16.24
C ALA A 16 -34.60 16.54 -14.79
N VAL A 17 -35.45 16.86 -13.80
CA VAL A 17 -35.10 16.72 -12.38
C VAL A 17 -34.90 15.27 -11.99
N LEU A 18 -35.73 14.34 -12.48
CA LEU A 18 -35.57 12.90 -12.23
C LEU A 18 -34.27 12.36 -12.85
N MET A 19 -33.90 12.79 -14.05
CA MET A 19 -32.66 12.40 -14.71
C MET A 19 -31.43 12.97 -14.00
N LEU A 20 -31.45 14.24 -13.60
CA LEU A 20 -30.35 14.83 -12.83
C LEU A 20 -30.22 14.16 -11.45
N GLY A 21 -31.35 13.85 -10.81
CA GLY A 21 -31.38 13.13 -9.54
C GLY A 21 -30.79 11.73 -9.64
N SER A 22 -31.10 10.98 -10.70
CA SER A 22 -30.57 9.63 -10.89
C SER A 22 -29.06 9.64 -11.16
N ILE A 23 -28.56 10.56 -12.00
CA ILE A 23 -27.12 10.71 -12.27
C ILE A 23 -26.38 11.11 -10.98
N LEU A 24 -26.94 12.05 -10.21
CA LEU A 24 -26.36 12.45 -8.94
C LEU A 24 -26.31 11.28 -7.95
N ALA A 25 -27.39 10.51 -7.81
CA ALA A 25 -27.42 9.34 -6.94
C ALA A 25 -26.37 8.28 -7.32
N ILE A 26 -26.20 8.01 -8.62
CA ILE A 26 -25.19 7.07 -9.12
C ILE A 26 -23.77 7.56 -8.79
N THR A 27 -23.48 8.83 -9.04
CA THR A 27 -22.13 9.40 -8.78
C THR A 27 -21.77 9.41 -7.30
N LEU A 28 -22.70 9.77 -6.40
CA LEU A 28 -22.49 9.68 -4.95
C LEU A 28 -22.29 8.23 -4.49
N SER A 29 -23.04 7.29 -5.04
CA SER A 29 -22.91 5.86 -4.73
C SER A 29 -21.52 5.33 -5.11
N LEU A 30 -21.03 5.69 -6.30
CA LEU A 30 -19.69 5.35 -6.76
C LEU A 30 -18.62 6.00 -5.87
N ALA A 31 -18.76 7.30 -5.56
CA ALA A 31 -17.82 8.02 -4.70
C ALA A 31 -17.71 7.37 -3.31
N ALA A 32 -18.83 6.96 -2.71
CA ALA A 32 -18.86 6.29 -1.42
C ALA A 32 -18.09 4.95 -1.43
N ILE A 33 -18.06 4.24 -2.56
CA ILE A 33 -17.32 2.97 -2.70
C ILE A 33 -15.83 3.21 -2.95
N PHE A 34 -15.47 4.17 -3.80
CA PHE A 34 -14.08 4.36 -4.23
C PHE A 34 -13.23 5.15 -3.22
N VAL A 35 -13.81 6.12 -2.51
CA VAL A 35 -13.06 6.96 -1.55
C VAL A 35 -12.40 6.13 -0.43
N PRO A 36 -13.08 5.17 0.23
CA PRO A 36 -12.46 4.31 1.24
C PRO A 36 -11.36 3.41 0.65
N LYS A 37 -11.56 2.91 -0.58
CA LYS A 37 -10.57 2.06 -1.25
C LYS A 37 -9.27 2.82 -1.53
N ILE A 38 -9.35 4.06 -2.00
CA ILE A 38 -8.18 4.91 -2.26
C ILE A 38 -7.40 5.17 -0.95
N ARG A 39 -8.10 5.48 0.14
CA ARG A 39 -7.46 5.68 1.46
C ARG A 39 -6.77 4.42 2.00
N SER A 40 -7.37 3.25 1.76
CA SER A 40 -6.76 1.98 2.16
C SER A 40 -5.45 1.72 1.39
N ILE A 41 -5.45 1.95 0.08
CA ILE A 41 -4.26 1.80 -0.76
C ILE A 41 -3.16 2.79 -0.35
N SER A 42 -3.51 4.05 -0.04
CA SER A 42 -2.52 5.04 0.39
C SER A 42 -1.90 4.68 1.75
N ASN A 43 -2.69 4.18 2.70
CA ASN A 43 -2.19 3.71 3.99
C ASN A 43 -1.32 2.46 3.87
N ALA A 44 -1.70 1.52 3.01
CA ALA A 44 -0.88 0.36 2.69
C ALA A 44 0.45 0.76 2.03
N GLY A 45 0.43 1.76 1.14
CA GLY A 45 1.64 2.31 0.51
C GLY A 45 2.58 2.99 1.51
N ALA A 46 2.04 3.84 2.40
CA ALA A 46 2.83 4.51 3.43
C ALA A 46 3.46 3.54 4.43
N GLY A 47 2.73 2.48 4.81
CA GLY A 47 3.27 1.39 5.64
C GLY A 47 4.33 0.55 4.92
N SER A 48 4.13 0.33 3.62
CA SER A 48 5.01 -0.50 2.79
C SER A 48 6.42 0.06 2.66
N VAL A 49 6.60 1.38 2.54
CA VAL A 49 7.94 1.98 2.44
C VAL A 49 8.72 1.78 3.74
N GLY A 50 8.08 1.99 4.90
CA GLY A 50 8.71 1.74 6.19
C GLY A 50 9.07 0.26 6.42
N ALA A 51 8.20 -0.65 5.97
CA ALA A 51 8.45 -2.09 6.02
C ALA A 51 9.63 -2.49 5.10
N ILE A 52 9.69 -1.97 3.88
CA ILE A 52 10.80 -2.22 2.95
C ILE A 52 12.11 -1.66 3.51
N TYR A 53 12.09 -0.42 3.99
CA TYR A 53 13.26 0.23 4.59
C TYR A 53 13.85 -0.60 5.75
N ALA A 54 12.99 -1.14 6.63
CA ALA A 54 13.45 -1.98 7.73
C ALA A 54 14.01 -3.33 7.24
N ALA A 55 13.38 -3.94 6.25
CA ALA A 55 13.85 -5.19 5.65
C ALA A 55 15.22 -5.01 4.97
N ASP A 56 15.38 -3.95 4.19
CA ASP A 56 16.58 -3.65 3.40
C ASP A 56 17.77 -3.34 4.32
N SER A 57 17.57 -2.45 5.30
CA SER A 57 18.60 -2.12 6.30
C SER A 57 19.08 -3.35 7.08
N ALA A 58 18.17 -4.26 7.44
CA ALA A 58 18.52 -5.50 8.12
C ALA A 58 19.31 -6.46 7.20
N LEU A 59 18.93 -6.53 5.92
CA LEU A 59 19.60 -7.35 4.92
C LEU A 59 21.01 -6.84 4.64
N GLU A 60 21.20 -5.51 4.52
CA GLU A 60 22.51 -4.89 4.36
C GLU A 60 23.43 -5.19 5.54
N TRP A 61 22.92 -5.05 6.78
CA TRP A 61 23.67 -5.44 7.97
C TRP A 61 24.06 -6.93 7.94
N CYS A 62 23.16 -7.77 7.44
CA CYS A 62 23.40 -9.20 7.32
C CYS A 62 24.53 -9.52 6.34
N ILE A 63 24.51 -8.90 5.16
CA ILE A 63 25.56 -9.02 4.14
C ILE A 63 26.89 -8.45 4.66
N TYR A 64 26.85 -7.30 5.34
CA TYR A 64 28.03 -6.68 5.92
C TYR A 64 28.72 -7.61 6.92
N THR A 65 27.94 -8.25 7.79
CA THR A 65 28.45 -9.18 8.81
C THR A 65 28.96 -10.48 8.17
N ASN A 66 28.25 -10.99 7.15
CA ASN A 66 28.67 -12.20 6.44
C ASN A 66 30.00 -12.02 5.68
N ARG A 67 30.32 -10.80 5.25
CA ARG A 67 31.63 -10.47 4.66
C ARG A 67 32.81 -10.49 5.65
N GLY A 68 32.58 -10.76 6.94
CA GLY A 68 33.64 -10.84 7.95
C GLY A 68 34.20 -9.47 8.36
N ASN A 69 33.44 -8.40 8.13
CA ASN A 69 33.77 -7.05 8.61
C ASN A 69 33.72 -6.95 10.14
N PRO A 70 34.32 -5.92 10.76
CA PRO A 70 34.26 -5.73 12.21
C PRO A 70 32.80 -5.71 12.71
N ALA A 71 32.58 -6.29 13.89
CA ALA A 71 31.25 -6.45 14.46
C ALA A 71 30.55 -5.08 14.62
N LEU A 72 29.47 -4.89 13.86
CA LEU A 72 28.62 -3.71 13.95
C LEU A 72 27.34 -4.09 14.71
N ALA A 73 26.88 -3.19 15.57
CA ALA A 73 25.60 -3.37 16.25
C ALA A 73 24.45 -3.53 15.24
N GLN A 74 23.45 -4.31 15.60
CA GLN A 74 22.26 -4.49 14.77
C GLN A 74 21.52 -3.15 14.58
N PRO A 75 20.98 -2.88 13.37
CA PRO A 75 20.29 -1.64 13.09
C PRO A 75 19.02 -1.53 13.94
N MET A 76 18.85 -0.43 14.66
CA MET A 76 17.61 -0.13 15.37
C MET A 76 16.81 0.93 14.60
N MET A 77 15.56 0.60 14.28
CA MET A 77 14.70 1.50 13.51
C MET A 77 14.07 2.55 14.44
N SER A 78 14.41 3.83 14.25
CA SER A 78 13.86 4.94 15.05
C SER A 78 12.39 5.29 14.73
N ASN A 79 11.90 4.82 13.59
CA ASN A 79 10.54 5.08 13.10
C ASN A 79 9.48 4.11 13.63
N GLY A 80 9.85 3.15 14.50
CA GLY A 80 8.94 2.13 15.02
C GLY A 80 8.66 0.97 14.06
N ALA A 81 9.43 0.85 12.97
CA ALA A 81 9.46 -0.36 12.16
C ALA A 81 10.23 -1.46 12.89
N THR A 82 9.90 -2.72 12.59
CA THR A 82 10.57 -3.90 13.15
C THR A 82 11.00 -4.79 12.00
N TYR A 83 11.96 -5.68 12.24
CA TYR A 83 12.35 -6.66 11.24
C TYR A 83 12.67 -8.01 11.88
N THR A 84 12.62 -9.05 11.07
CA THR A 84 13.07 -10.40 11.41
C THR A 84 14.01 -10.92 10.31
N LEU A 85 15.04 -11.64 10.71
CA LEU A 85 16.02 -12.27 9.81
C LEU A 85 15.88 -13.79 9.91
N SER A 86 15.89 -14.50 8.77
CA SER A 86 15.74 -15.95 8.74
C SER A 86 17.07 -16.72 8.86
N SER A 87 18.21 -16.05 8.68
CA SER A 87 19.54 -16.66 8.70
C SER A 87 20.42 -16.03 9.78
N ASN A 88 21.39 -16.81 10.25
CA ASN A 88 22.49 -16.32 11.04
C ASN A 88 23.46 -15.58 10.10
N CYS A 89 23.45 -14.25 10.15
CA CYS A 89 24.30 -13.36 9.35
C CYS A 89 25.81 -13.51 9.61
N ALA A 90 26.23 -14.59 10.24
CA ALA A 90 27.62 -14.93 10.47
C ALA A 90 28.33 -15.19 9.13
N PRO A 91 29.65 -14.95 9.06
CA PRO A 91 30.46 -15.34 7.92
C PRO A 91 30.42 -16.87 7.75
N THR A 92 30.11 -17.32 6.53
CA THR A 92 30.00 -18.74 6.17
C THR A 92 30.65 -19.00 4.82
N ASP A 93 31.36 -20.12 4.68
CA ASP A 93 31.98 -20.56 3.40
C ASP A 93 30.97 -21.21 2.42
N GLN A 94 29.67 -21.20 2.75
CA GLN A 94 28.58 -21.78 1.95
C GLN A 94 27.81 -20.67 1.20
N PRO A 95 27.07 -21.01 0.12
CA PRO A 95 26.24 -20.04 -0.60
C PRO A 95 25.31 -19.29 0.36
N PHE A 96 25.51 -17.98 0.45
CA PHE A 96 24.80 -17.12 1.38
C PHE A 96 23.39 -16.87 0.87
N THR A 97 22.40 -17.30 1.65
CA THR A 97 21.00 -16.94 1.46
C THR A 97 20.47 -16.28 2.73
N ALA A 98 20.03 -15.03 2.61
CA ALA A 98 19.44 -14.29 3.71
C ALA A 98 18.09 -13.72 3.30
N ARG A 99 17.11 -13.84 4.20
CA ARG A 99 15.80 -13.23 4.05
C ARG A 99 15.52 -12.34 5.23
N ALA A 100 15.11 -11.11 4.95
CA ALA A 100 14.67 -10.14 5.93
C ALA A 100 13.18 -9.84 5.71
N VAL A 101 12.41 -9.79 6.80
CA VAL A 101 11.01 -9.37 6.78
C VAL A 101 10.89 -8.13 7.64
N GLY A 102 10.59 -7.00 7.02
CA GLY A 102 10.31 -5.75 7.73
C GLY A 102 8.82 -5.56 7.91
N THR A 103 8.43 -5.04 9.08
CA THR A 103 7.06 -4.81 9.49
C THR A 103 6.89 -3.40 10.02
N TYR A 104 5.95 -2.65 9.44
CA TYR A 104 5.61 -1.30 9.88
C TYR A 104 4.11 -1.04 9.75
N ARG A 105 3.48 -0.57 10.84
CA ARG A 105 2.03 -0.26 10.91
C ARG A 105 1.12 -1.39 10.36
N GLY A 106 1.47 -2.64 10.67
CA GLY A 106 0.71 -3.83 10.23
C GLY A 106 0.96 -4.27 8.78
N VAL A 107 1.81 -3.57 8.03
CA VAL A 107 2.26 -3.98 6.70
C VAL A 107 3.60 -4.68 6.83
N SER A 108 3.70 -5.90 6.26
CA SER A 108 4.94 -6.67 6.24
C SER A 108 5.43 -6.86 4.80
N ARG A 109 6.74 -6.69 4.58
CA ARG A 109 7.40 -6.87 3.29
C ARG A 109 8.68 -7.68 3.50
N SER A 110 8.94 -8.62 2.59
CA SER A 110 10.14 -9.46 2.66
C SER A 110 11.07 -9.21 1.49
N LEU A 111 12.36 -9.19 1.78
CA LEU A 111 13.46 -9.15 0.81
C LEU A 111 14.33 -10.37 1.02
N GLU A 112 14.85 -10.91 -0.08
CA GLU A 112 15.72 -12.08 -0.07
C GLU A 112 16.91 -11.83 -0.98
N VAL A 113 18.09 -12.22 -0.53
CA VAL A 113 19.31 -12.27 -1.32
C VAL A 113 19.86 -13.68 -1.27
N SER A 114 20.20 -14.20 -2.45
CA SER A 114 20.87 -15.48 -2.61
C SER A 114 22.05 -15.29 -3.55
N ASN A 115 23.25 -15.70 -3.12
CA ASN A 115 24.42 -15.78 -4.00
C ASN A 115 24.63 -17.26 -4.35
N GLN A 116 24.34 -17.63 -5.60
CA GLN A 116 24.55 -18.96 -6.17
C GLN A 116 25.90 -19.05 -6.87
#